data_AF-A0A7M2CBW3-F1
#
_entry.id   AF-A0A7M2CBW3-F1
#
_cell.length_a   1.000
_cell.length_b   1.000
_cell.length_c   1.000
_cell.angle_alpha   90.00
_cell.angle_beta   90.00
_cell.angle_gamma   90.00
#
_symmetry.space_group_name_H-M   'P 1'
#
loop_
_entity.id
_entity.type
_entity.pdbx_description
1 polymer ?
#
loop_
_entity_poly.entity_id
_entity_poly.type
_entity_poly.pdbx_seq_one_letter_code
_entity_poly.pdbx_strand_id
1 'polypeptide(L)' 'MADQLPTFEDMRSNAFALLGDAEDELRSDWREGTGPNREQGVALRQAREAIAQAKAALDAAARAGR' A
#
# COMPACT_ATOMS: atom_id res chain seq x y z
N MET A 1 16.75 25.90 -11.53
CA MET A 1 16.06 24.76 -12.15
C MET A 1 14.66 24.75 -11.58
N ALA A 2 13.62 24.90 -12.40
CA ALA A 2 12.25 24.91 -11.89
C ALA A 2 11.97 23.51 -11.33
N ASP A 3 11.83 23.42 -10.01
CA ASP A 3 11.46 22.20 -9.30
C ASP A 3 9.99 21.93 -9.65
N GLN A 4 9.78 21.18 -10.72
CA GLN A 4 8.45 20.88 -11.20
C GLN A 4 7.85 19.88 -10.23
N LEU A 5 6.87 20.33 -9.42
CA LEU A 5 6.18 19.47 -8.48
C LEU A 5 5.66 18.22 -9.21
N PRO A 6 5.82 17.02 -8.61
CA PRO A 6 5.39 15.78 -9.24
C PRO A 6 3.91 15.86 -9.59
N THR A 7 3.55 15.31 -10.75
CA THR A 7 2.15 15.28 -11.15
C THR A 7 1.37 14.33 -10.23
N PHE A 8 0.04 14.45 -10.23
CA PHE A 8 -0.80 13.49 -9.53
C PHE A 8 -0.54 12.05 -10.00
N GLU A 9 -0.30 11.84 -11.29
CA GLU A 9 0.02 10.51 -11.83
C GLU A 9 1.38 9.99 -11.32
N ASP A 10 2.39 10.85 -11.21
CA ASP A 10 3.69 10.48 -10.63
C ASP A 10 3.55 10.10 -9.16
N MET A 11 2.80 10.91 -8.39
CA MET A 11 2.52 10.63 -6.98
C MET A 11 1.72 9.32 -6.82
N ARG A 12 0.71 9.10 -7.68
CA ARG A 12 -0.07 7.86 -7.69
C ARG A 12 0.82 6.65 -7.98
N SER A 13 1.64 6.71 -9.03
CA SER A 13 2.52 5.62 -9.40
C SER A 13 3.51 5.28 -8.27
N ASN A 14 4.11 6.30 -7.64
CA ASN A 14 5.03 6.12 -6.53
C ASN A 14 4.32 5.50 -5.30
N ALA A 15 3.14 6.01 -4.96
CA ALA A 15 2.36 5.46 -3.86
C ALA A 15 1.97 3.99 -4.10
N PHE A 16 1.63 3.61 -5.33
CA PHE A 16 1.34 2.21 -5.66
C PHE A 16 2.56 1.30 -5.50
N ALA A 17 3.75 1.76 -5.86
CA ALA A 17 5.00 1.02 -5.65
C ALA A 17 5.25 0.79 -4.16
N LEU A 18 5.26 1.86 -3.35
CA LEU A 18 5.49 1.77 -1.90
C LEU A 18 4.45 0.90 -1.18
N LEU A 19 3.18 1.01 -1.56
CA LEU A 19 2.10 0.17 -1.02
C LEU A 19 2.20 -1.29 -1.49
N GLY A 20 2.82 -1.54 -2.65
CA GLY A 20 3.15 -2.88 -3.13
C GLY A 20 4.26 -3.51 -2.31
N ASP A 21 5.37 -2.79 -2.13
CA ASP A 21 6.52 -3.23 -1.33
C ASP A 21 6.10 -3.56 0.11
N ALA A 22 5.30 -2.69 0.74
CA ALA A 22 4.77 -2.94 2.08
C ALA A 22 3.88 -4.20 2.14
N GLU A 23 3.10 -4.48 1.09
CA GLU A 23 2.26 -5.68 1.03
C GLU A 23 3.09 -6.97 0.91
N ASP A 24 4.19 -6.92 0.16
CA ASP A 24 5.11 -8.04 -0.01
C ASP A 24 5.93 -8.30 1.26
N GLU A 25 6.41 -7.26 1.95
CA GLU A 25 7.08 -7.39 3.25
C GLU A 25 6.16 -8.04 4.29
N LEU A 26 4.90 -7.61 4.38
CA LEU A 26 3.91 -8.21 5.29
C LEU A 26 3.62 -9.69 4.99
N ARG A 27 3.87 -10.14 3.75
CA ARG A 27 3.77 -11.56 3.36
C ARG A 27 5.02 -12.35 3.76
N SER A 28 6.18 -11.70 3.75
CA SER A 28 7.50 -12.33 3.92
C SER A 28 7.95 -12.46 5.39
N ASP A 29 7.54 -11.55 6.27
CA ASP A 29 8.15 -11.41 7.62
C ASP A 29 7.80 -12.52 8.64
N TRP A 30 7.05 -13.54 8.24
CA TRP A 30 6.72 -14.67 9.12
C TRP A 30 7.77 -15.77 8.97
N ARG A 31 8.71 -15.83 9.92
CA ARG A 31 9.61 -16.99 10.09
C ARG A 31 8.82 -18.30 10.01
N GLU A 32 9.30 -19.23 9.18
CA GLU A 32 8.75 -20.60 9.11
C GLU A 32 8.64 -21.19 10.53
N GLY A 33 7.45 -21.65 10.90
CA GLY A 33 7.18 -22.26 12.21
C GLY A 33 6.76 -21.30 13.33
N THR A 34 6.83 -19.98 13.13
CA THR A 34 6.26 -18.97 14.05
C THR A 34 5.29 -18.08 13.29
N GLY A 35 4.21 -18.69 12.78
CA GLY A 35 3.11 -17.94 12.20
C GLY A 35 2.53 -16.92 13.20
N PRO A 36 1.80 -15.91 12.70
CA PRO A 36 1.25 -14.87 13.56
C PRO A 36 0.36 -15.50 14.63
N ASN A 37 0.51 -15.04 15.87
CA ASN A 37 -0.49 -15.33 16.88
C ASN A 37 -1.84 -14.69 16.46
N ARG A 38 -2.92 -15.02 17.17
CA ARG A 38 -4.27 -14.55 16.80
C ARG A 38 -4.36 -13.04 16.64
N GLU A 39 -3.70 -12.28 17.51
CA GLU A 39 -3.71 -10.81 17.50
C GLU A 39 -2.89 -10.25 16.33
N GLN A 40 -1.72 -10.82 16.07
CA GLN A 40 -0.87 -10.48 14.92
C GLN A 40 -1.58 -10.81 13.60
N GLY A 41 -2.31 -11.90 13.53
CA GLY A 41 -3.08 -12.29 12.34
C GLY A 41 -4.23 -11.33 12.05
N VAL A 42 -4.85 -10.76 13.09
CA VAL A 42 -5.85 -9.69 12.96
C VAL A 42 -5.18 -8.39 12.52
N ALA A 43 -4.07 -7.99 13.14
CA ALA A 43 -3.34 -6.78 12.79
C ALA A 43 -2.83 -6.81 11.33
N LEU A 44 -2.30 -7.95 10.88
CA LEU A 44 -1.91 -8.15 9.48
C LEU A 44 -3.07 -7.99 8.51
N ARG A 45 -4.23 -8.57 8.85
CA ARG A 45 -5.41 -8.47 8.00
C ARG A 45 -5.85 -7.02 7.88
N GLN A 46 -5.88 -6.29 8.99
CA GLN A 46 -6.21 -4.86 9.02
C GLN A 46 -5.20 -4.04 8.20
N ALA A 47 -3.90 -4.32 8.32
CA ALA A 47 -2.87 -3.64 7.53
C ALA A 47 -3.08 -3.85 6.03
N ARG A 48 -3.37 -5.09 5.60
CA ARG A 48 -3.65 -5.42 4.20
C ARG A 48 -4.94 -4.76 3.69
N GLU A 49 -5.98 -4.73 4.50
CA GLU A 49 -7.23 -4.04 4.18
C GLU A 49 -7.01 -2.53 4.00
N ALA A 50 -6.21 -1.90 4.86
CA ALA A 50 -5.86 -0.49 4.76
C ALA A 50 -5.05 -0.18 3.48
N ILE A 51 -4.08 -1.03 3.13
CA ILE A 51 -3.31 -0.92 1.87
C ILE A 51 -4.25 -1.00 0.67
N ALA A 52 -5.18 -1.96 0.65
CA ALA A 52 -6.14 -2.11 -0.43
C ALA A 52 -7.07 -0.88 -0.56
N GLN A 53 -7.55 -0.34 0.57
CA GLN A 53 -8.36 0.88 0.59
C GLN A 53 -7.58 2.09 0.07
N ALA A 54 -6.30 2.24 0.44
CA ALA A 54 -5.44 3.32 -0.04
C ALA A 54 -5.26 3.26 -1.57
N LYS A 55 -4.94 2.08 -2.13
CA LYS A 55 -4.84 1.86 -3.59
C LYS A 55 -6.16 2.22 -4.29
N ALA A 56 -7.30 1.78 -3.74
CA ALA A 56 -8.61 2.08 -4.31
C ALA A 56 -8.96 3.58 -4.28
N ALA A 57 -8.60 4.29 -3.20
CA ALA A 57 -8.84 5.73 -3.08
C ALA A 57 -8.03 6.54 -4.11
N LEU A 58 -6.76 6.17 -4.33
CA LEU A 58 -5.91 6.78 -5.36
C LEU A 58 -6.47 6.57 -6.77
N ASP A 59 -6.97 5.36 -7.05
CA ASP A 59 -7.62 5.05 -8.32
C ASP A 59 -8.94 5.82 -8.53
N ALA A 60 -9.73 5.97 -7.47
CA ALA A 60 -10.95 6.78 -7.51
C ALA A 60 -10.63 8.25 -7.79
N ALA A 61 -9.59 8.81 -7.14
CA ALA A 61 -9.14 10.17 -7.39
C ALA A 61 -8.67 10.38 -8.84
N ALA A 62 -7.93 9.41 -9.41
CA ALA A 62 -7.51 9.44 -10.82
C ALA A 62 -8.69 9.42 -11.81
N ARG A 63 -9.81 8.79 -11.43
CA ARG A 63 -11.03 8.74 -12.25
C ARG A 63 -11.87 9.99 -12.10
N ALA A 64 -11.92 10.59 -10.91
CA ALA A 64 -12.65 11.83 -10.66
C ALA A 64 -12.02 13.05 -11.37
N GLY A 65 -10.73 12.99 -11.67
CA GLY A 65 -10.02 14.02 -12.44
C GLY A 65 -10.10 13.87 -13.97
N ARG A 66 -10.83 12.87 -14.49
CA ARG A 66 -11.09 12.69 -15.93
C ARG A 66 -12.47 13.20 -16.32
#